data_AF-A0A0Q6X7V3-F1
#
_entry.id   AF-A0A0Q6X7V3-F1
#
_cell.length_a   1.000
_cell.length_b   1.000
_cell.length_c   1.000
_cell.angle_alpha   90.00
_cell.angle_beta   90.00
_cell.angle_gamma   90.00
#
_symmetry.space_group_name_H-M   'P 1'
#
loop_
_entity.id
_entity.type
_entity.pdbx_description
1 polymer ?
#
loop_
_entity_poly.entity_id
_entity_poly.type
_entity_poly.pdbx_seq_one_letter_code
_entity_poly.pdbx_strand_id
1 'polypeptide(L)'
;MILGIPRVSAQRSLTVLKRSLLPGGLWPLLDTAVEIVAQELGAGALHVDFAARRRTLSTWQIPVEDLAALTVGLGRLANAESSLTRTTATALVWARVTQGDHLHSPSVEALREAQRSTKALVSAIGQLQTPSNRKGTRLRFLQRINEYADGLARALDEGRSQLKRQYPLASWRADHPAFAAESYSSSPLT
;
A
#
# COMPACT_ATOMS: atom_id res chain seq x y z
N MET A 1 -17.50 -4.84 14.42
CA MET A 1 -16.66 -5.47 13.38
C MET A 1 -15.32 -4.75 13.39
N ILE A 2 -14.35 -5.27 14.14
CA ILE A 2 -13.18 -4.49 14.59
C ILE A 2 -11.97 -4.90 13.73
N LEU A 3 -11.40 -3.93 13.02
CA LEU A 3 -10.12 -3.95 12.29
C LEU A 3 -10.03 -4.52 10.87
N GLY A 4 -11.03 -5.15 10.25
CA GLY A 4 -10.93 -5.56 8.83
C GLY A 4 -9.73 -6.48 8.50
N ILE A 5 -9.17 -7.15 9.50
CA ILE A 5 -8.18 -8.21 9.35
C ILE A 5 -8.96 -9.49 9.00
N PRO A 6 -8.50 -10.34 8.06
CA PRO A 6 -9.12 -11.64 7.80
C PRO A 6 -9.29 -12.41 9.12
N ARG A 7 -10.55 -12.72 9.46
CA ARG A 7 -10.96 -13.26 10.78
C ARG A 7 -10.13 -14.46 11.21
N VAL A 8 -9.78 -15.32 10.26
CA VAL A 8 -9.02 -16.56 10.48
C VAL A 8 -7.56 -16.27 10.89
N SER A 9 -6.93 -15.27 10.28
CA SER A 9 -5.56 -14.85 10.62
C SER A 9 -5.50 -14.21 12.00
N ALA A 10 -6.46 -13.32 12.31
CA ALA A 10 -6.56 -12.69 13.62
C ALA A 10 -6.77 -13.73 14.74
N GLN A 11 -7.63 -14.72 14.51
CA GLN A 11 -7.89 -15.80 15.48
C GLN A 11 -6.66 -16.68 15.73
N ARG A 12 -5.92 -17.05 14.68
CA ARG A 12 -4.69 -17.85 14.84
C ARG A 12 -3.62 -17.11 15.63
N SER A 13 -3.36 -15.85 15.31
CA SER A 13 -2.39 -15.04 16.06
C SER A 13 -2.78 -14.87 17.53
N LEU A 14 -4.07 -14.61 17.80
CA LEU A 14 -4.58 -14.54 19.18
C LEU A 14 -4.44 -15.87 19.93
N THR A 15 -4.62 -16.99 19.25
CA THR A 15 -4.50 -18.33 19.85
C THR A 15 -3.06 -18.61 20.27
N VAL A 16 -2.10 -18.24 19.42
CA VAL A 16 -0.67 -18.38 19.71
C VAL A 16 -0.25 -17.47 20.87
N LEU A 17 -0.67 -16.20 20.87
CA LEU A 17 -0.38 -15.25 21.95
C LEU A 17 -0.99 -15.67 23.29
N LYS A 18 -2.23 -16.16 23.29
CA LYS A 18 -2.86 -16.70 24.50
C LYS A 18 -2.06 -17.88 25.04
N ARG A 19 -1.65 -18.81 24.18
CA ARG A 19 -0.89 -20.00 24.59
C ARG A 19 0.45 -19.64 25.24
N SER A 20 1.12 -18.58 24.80
CA SER A 20 2.42 -18.16 25.36
C SER A 20 2.28 -17.28 26.61
N LEU A 21 1.23 -16.46 26.71
CA LEU A 21 1.11 -15.44 27.77
C LEU A 21 0.22 -15.87 28.94
N LEU A 22 -0.69 -16.83 28.74
CA LEU A 22 -1.51 -17.39 29.83
C LEU A 22 -0.68 -18.06 30.93
N PRO A 23 0.36 -18.88 30.64
CA PRO A 23 1.14 -19.54 31.69
C PRO A 23 1.91 -18.56 32.60
N GLY A 24 2.20 -17.36 32.13
CA GLY A 24 2.91 -16.32 32.90
C GLY A 24 2.00 -15.26 33.53
N GLY A 25 0.68 -15.37 33.41
CA GLY A 25 -0.26 -14.34 33.88
C GLY A 25 -0.10 -12.99 33.18
N LEU A 26 0.54 -12.94 32.01
CA LEU A 26 0.83 -11.72 31.25
C LEU A 26 -0.34 -11.29 30.35
N TRP A 27 -1.33 -12.16 30.17
CA TRP A 27 -2.49 -11.88 29.34
C TRP A 27 -3.29 -10.63 29.80
N PRO A 28 -3.61 -10.44 31.10
CA PRO A 28 -4.30 -9.23 31.55
C PRO A 28 -3.48 -7.94 31.37
N LEU A 29 -2.14 -8.03 31.44
CA LEU A 29 -1.25 -6.89 31.19
C LEU A 29 -1.24 -6.50 29.71
N LEU A 30 -1.22 -7.50 28.82
CA LEU A 30 -1.38 -7.26 27.39
C LEU A 30 -2.74 -6.64 27.08
N ASP A 31 -3.82 -7.18 27.65
CA ASP A 31 -5.19 -6.71 27.42
C ASP A 31 -5.34 -5.25 27.88
N THR A 32 -4.84 -4.93 29.07
CA THR A 32 -4.81 -3.55 29.60
C THR A 32 -3.98 -2.61 28.72
N ALA A 33 -2.79 -3.05 28.26
CA ALA A 33 -1.95 -2.22 27.39
C ALA A 33 -2.61 -1.96 26.02
N VAL A 34 -3.27 -2.96 25.44
CA VAL A 34 -4.02 -2.83 24.19
C VAL A 34 -5.20 -1.87 24.37
N GLU A 35 -5.92 -1.95 25.48
CA GLU A 35 -7.04 -1.08 25.80
C GLU A 35 -6.59 0.38 25.98
N ILE A 36 -5.48 0.62 26.69
CA ILE A 36 -4.89 1.96 26.84
C ILE A 36 -4.54 2.54 25.46
N VAL A 37 -3.84 1.78 24.62
CA VAL A 37 -3.48 2.22 23.26
C VAL A 37 -4.73 2.49 22.42
N ALA A 38 -5.76 1.66 22.54
CA ALA A 38 -7.02 1.86 21.81
C ALA A 38 -7.74 3.15 22.26
N GLN A 39 -7.74 3.45 23.56
CA GLN A 39 -8.32 4.68 24.10
C GLN A 39 -7.53 5.92 23.68
N GLU A 40 -6.20 5.87 23.72
CA GLU A 40 -5.33 6.95 23.23
C GLU A 40 -5.53 7.22 21.73
N LEU A 41 -5.64 6.16 20.92
CA LEU A 41 -5.95 6.26 19.49
C LEU A 41 -7.39 6.74 19.21
N GLY A 42 -8.32 6.51 20.15
CA GLY A 42 -9.70 6.98 20.08
C GLY A 42 -9.89 8.44 20.48
N ALA A 43 -9.03 8.97 21.36
CA ALA A 43 -9.12 10.33 21.88
C ALA A 43 -8.42 11.40 21.02
N GLY A 44 -7.64 11.00 20.01
CA GLY A 44 -6.91 11.92 19.14
C GLY A 44 -7.78 12.62 18.10
N ALA A 45 -7.59 13.93 17.91
CA ALA A 45 -8.27 14.75 16.87
C ALA A 45 -7.93 14.33 15.42
N LEU A 46 -6.94 13.45 15.24
CA LEU A 46 -6.49 12.90 13.96
C LEU A 46 -6.82 11.40 13.86
N HIS A 47 -8.07 11.04 14.15
CA HIS A 47 -8.51 9.65 14.05
C HIS A 47 -8.49 9.18 12.59
N VAL A 48 -7.53 8.33 12.24
CA VAL A 48 -7.47 7.68 10.93
C VAL A 48 -8.35 6.44 10.93
N ASP A 49 -9.49 6.48 10.23
CA ASP A 49 -10.34 5.31 10.05
C ASP A 49 -9.76 4.35 8.99
N PHE A 50 -8.82 3.50 9.43
CA PHE A 50 -8.23 2.46 8.59
C PHE A 50 -9.27 1.45 8.06
N ALA A 51 -10.38 1.25 8.78
CA ALA A 51 -11.45 0.36 8.31
C ALA A 51 -12.23 1.01 7.16
N ALA A 52 -12.47 2.32 7.19
CA ALA A 52 -12.98 3.08 6.05
C ALA A 52 -12.02 3.01 4.86
N ARG A 53 -10.71 3.23 5.08
CA ARG A 53 -9.72 3.11 3.99
C ARG A 53 -9.76 1.74 3.33
N ARG A 54 -9.80 0.64 4.10
CA ARG A 54 -9.91 -0.73 3.56
C ARG A 54 -11.20 -0.95 2.77
N ARG A 55 -12.33 -0.43 3.25
CA ARG A 55 -13.62 -0.51 2.54
C ARG A 55 -13.60 0.27 1.24
N THR A 56 -13.10 1.52 1.26
CA THR A 56 -13.01 2.36 0.06
C THR A 56 -12.10 1.76 -1.01
N LEU A 57 -11.01 1.10 -0.59
CA LEU A 57 -10.04 0.51 -1.50
C LEU A 57 -10.31 -0.97 -1.83
N SER A 58 -11.45 -1.55 -1.44
CA SER A 58 -11.71 -2.98 -1.61
C SER A 58 -11.76 -3.42 -3.08
N THR A 59 -12.15 -2.52 -3.99
CA THR A 59 -12.17 -2.76 -5.45
C THR A 59 -11.23 -1.83 -6.20
N TRP A 60 -10.43 -1.04 -5.49
CA TRP A 60 -9.56 -0.04 -6.11
C TRP A 60 -8.34 -0.72 -6.75
N GLN A 61 -7.99 -0.23 -7.94
CA GLN A 61 -6.74 -0.54 -8.62
C GLN A 61 -6.08 0.76 -9.03
N ILE A 62 -4.75 0.78 -9.05
CA ILE A 62 -4.05 1.95 -9.57
C ILE A 62 -4.47 2.21 -11.03
N PRO A 63 -4.85 3.45 -11.39
CA PRO A 63 -5.12 3.80 -12.79
C PRO A 63 -3.89 3.56 -13.68
N VAL A 64 -4.11 3.29 -14.96
CA VAL A 64 -3.01 2.95 -15.89
C VAL A 64 -2.14 4.17 -16.14
N GLU A 65 -2.77 5.34 -16.24
CA GLU A 65 -2.14 6.65 -16.39
C GLU A 65 -1.22 6.99 -15.21
N ASP A 66 -1.66 6.70 -13.99
CA ASP A 66 -0.88 6.93 -12.77
C ASP A 66 0.29 5.96 -12.71
N LEU A 67 0.06 4.68 -13.04
CA LEU A 67 1.14 3.70 -13.12
C LEU A 67 2.19 4.11 -14.16
N ALA A 68 1.76 4.54 -15.35
CA ALA A 68 2.66 5.03 -16.37
C ALA A 68 3.52 6.17 -15.82
N ALA A 69 2.91 7.16 -15.15
CA ALA A 69 3.64 8.26 -14.51
C ALA A 69 4.66 7.80 -13.46
N LEU A 70 4.32 6.82 -12.61
CA LEU A 70 5.26 6.26 -11.63
C LEU A 70 6.48 5.60 -12.29
N THR A 71 6.33 5.10 -13.51
CA THR A 71 7.35 4.32 -14.23
C THR A 71 8.19 5.14 -15.23
N VAL A 72 7.82 6.40 -15.51
CA VAL A 72 8.57 7.31 -16.40
C VAL A 72 10.04 7.38 -15.99
N GLY A 73 10.97 7.21 -16.93
CA GLY A 73 12.41 7.30 -16.66
C GLY A 73 13.02 6.11 -15.90
N LEU A 74 12.24 5.07 -15.57
CA LEU A 74 12.72 3.89 -14.82
C LEU A 74 13.13 2.69 -15.71
N GLY A 75 13.19 2.87 -17.04
CA GLY A 75 13.58 1.84 -18.00
C GLY A 75 12.67 0.60 -17.98
N ARG A 76 13.17 -0.56 -18.43
CA ARG A 76 12.43 -1.85 -18.49
C ARG A 76 11.97 -2.40 -17.13
N LEU A 77 12.22 -1.72 -16.02
CA LEU A 77 11.89 -2.23 -14.68
C LEU A 77 10.39 -2.48 -14.51
N ALA A 78 9.58 -1.64 -15.12
CA ALA A 78 8.15 -1.69 -15.02
C ALA A 78 7.62 -1.49 -16.43
N ASN A 79 7.35 -2.59 -17.14
CA ASN A 79 6.44 -2.48 -18.27
C ASN A 79 5.10 -2.00 -17.68
N ALA A 80 4.76 -0.72 -17.87
CA ALA A 80 3.55 -0.11 -17.32
C ALA A 80 2.28 -0.83 -17.83
N GLU A 81 2.37 -1.49 -18.98
CA GLU A 81 1.31 -2.31 -19.57
C GLU A 81 1.24 -3.72 -18.96
N SER A 82 2.25 -4.14 -18.19
CA SER A 82 2.23 -5.44 -17.52
C SER A 82 1.18 -5.46 -16.42
N SER A 83 0.20 -6.34 -16.59
CA SER A 83 -0.80 -6.67 -15.56
C SER A 83 -0.15 -7.03 -14.23
N LEU A 84 0.99 -7.74 -14.23
CA LEU A 84 1.72 -8.08 -13.02
C LEU A 84 2.28 -6.85 -12.30
N THR A 85 2.85 -5.90 -13.06
CA THR A 85 3.37 -4.65 -12.52
C THR A 85 2.26 -3.82 -11.90
N ARG A 86 1.11 -3.69 -12.58
CA ARG A 86 -0.07 -2.99 -12.07
C ARG A 86 -0.62 -3.62 -10.80
N THR A 87 -0.71 -4.95 -10.78
CA THR A 87 -1.21 -5.71 -9.62
C THR A 87 -0.25 -5.57 -8.42
N THR A 88 1.06 -5.59 -8.69
CA THR A 88 2.12 -5.37 -7.68
C THR A 88 2.06 -3.97 -7.09
N ALA A 89 1.99 -2.93 -7.93
CA ALA A 89 1.87 -1.55 -7.48
C ALA A 89 0.58 -1.33 -6.68
N THR A 90 -0.55 -1.87 -7.15
CA THR A 90 -1.84 -1.79 -6.45
C THR A 90 -1.75 -2.42 -5.06
N ALA A 91 -1.15 -3.61 -4.93
CA ALA A 91 -1.00 -4.29 -3.65
C ALA A 91 -0.12 -3.50 -2.68
N LEU A 92 0.97 -2.91 -3.17
CA LEU A 92 1.88 -2.09 -2.37
C LEU A 92 1.23 -0.78 -1.92
N VAL A 93 0.50 -0.09 -2.80
CA VAL A 93 -0.24 1.12 -2.45
C VAL A 93 -1.31 0.81 -1.41
N TRP A 94 -2.12 -0.23 -1.64
CA TRP A 94 -3.14 -0.64 -0.68
C TRP A 94 -2.56 -0.94 0.70
N ALA A 95 -1.43 -1.69 0.74
CA ALA A 95 -0.75 -2.04 1.99
C ALA A 95 -0.31 -0.78 2.75
N ARG A 96 0.29 0.18 2.05
CA ARG A 96 0.76 1.43 2.66
C ARG A 96 -0.39 2.33 3.11
N VAL A 97 -1.43 2.51 2.29
CA VAL A 97 -2.58 3.34 2.65
C VAL A 97 -3.34 2.76 3.84
N THR A 98 -3.47 1.44 3.92
CA THR A 98 -4.25 0.78 4.98
C THR A 98 -3.39 0.33 6.18
N GLN A 99 -2.07 0.57 6.13
CA GLN A 99 -1.09 0.02 7.06
C GLN A 99 -1.28 -1.50 7.27
N GLY A 100 -1.69 -2.18 6.20
CA GLY A 100 -1.99 -3.61 6.18
C GLY A 100 -0.89 -4.41 5.51
N ASP A 101 -0.94 -5.72 5.67
CA ASP A 101 -0.05 -6.62 4.92
C ASP A 101 -0.50 -6.71 3.45
N HIS A 102 0.42 -6.52 2.51
CA HIS A 102 0.18 -6.66 1.07
C HIS A 102 -0.36 -8.03 0.68
N LEU A 103 -0.07 -9.08 1.47
CA LEU A 103 -0.62 -10.44 1.28
C LEU A 103 -2.14 -10.52 1.50
N HIS A 104 -2.74 -9.50 2.11
CA HIS A 104 -4.18 -9.35 2.32
C HIS A 104 -4.79 -8.25 1.46
N SER A 105 -4.04 -7.74 0.48
CA SER A 105 -4.58 -6.78 -0.47
C SER A 105 -5.65 -7.44 -1.36
N PRO A 106 -6.66 -6.67 -1.80
CA PRO A 106 -7.70 -7.16 -2.71
C PRO A 106 -7.13 -7.82 -3.98
N SER A 107 -6.00 -7.33 -4.48
CA SER A 107 -5.28 -7.93 -5.61
C SER A 107 -4.84 -9.37 -5.37
N VAL A 108 -4.36 -9.67 -4.15
CA VAL A 108 -3.94 -11.02 -3.78
C VAL A 108 -5.16 -11.90 -3.48
N GLU A 109 -6.16 -11.35 -2.78
CA GLU A 109 -7.39 -12.10 -2.48
C GLU A 109 -8.18 -12.45 -3.75
N ALA A 110 -8.28 -11.54 -4.73
CA ALA A 110 -8.92 -11.82 -6.02
C ALA A 110 -8.24 -12.98 -6.77
N LEU A 111 -6.91 -13.10 -6.68
CA LEU A 111 -6.19 -14.25 -7.24
C LEU A 111 -6.51 -15.55 -6.49
N ARG A 112 -6.61 -15.50 -5.15
CA ARG A 112 -6.98 -16.67 -4.33
C ARG A 112 -8.42 -17.12 -4.61
N GLU A 113 -9.36 -16.19 -4.69
CA GLU A 113 -10.76 -16.43 -5.03
C GLU A 113 -10.90 -17.06 -6.41
N ALA A 114 -10.12 -16.57 -7.39
CA ALA A 114 -10.04 -17.14 -8.73
C ALA A 114 -9.23 -18.44 -8.82
N GLN A 115 -8.76 -19.00 -7.68
CA GLN A 115 -7.88 -20.19 -7.61
C GLN A 115 -6.61 -20.08 -8.48
N ARG A 116 -6.13 -18.86 -8.69
CA ARG A 116 -4.93 -18.55 -9.46
C ARG A 116 -3.70 -18.47 -8.55
N SER A 117 -2.55 -18.78 -9.14
CA SER A 117 -1.28 -18.72 -8.42
C SER A 117 -0.93 -17.28 -8.03
N THR A 118 -0.71 -17.06 -6.73
CA THR A 118 -0.21 -15.79 -6.17
C THR A 118 1.31 -15.68 -6.23
N LYS A 119 2.02 -16.76 -6.59
CA LYS A 119 3.49 -16.87 -6.49
C LYS A 119 4.23 -15.77 -7.26
N ALA A 120 3.77 -15.46 -8.48
CA ALA A 120 4.40 -14.42 -9.30
C ALA A 120 4.26 -13.03 -8.67
N LEU A 121 3.07 -12.72 -8.13
CA LEU A 121 2.79 -11.45 -7.46
C LEU A 121 3.59 -11.31 -6.16
N VAL A 122 3.55 -12.33 -5.30
CA VAL A 122 4.30 -12.34 -4.03
C VAL A 122 5.81 -12.24 -4.30
N SER A 123 6.31 -12.95 -5.31
CA SER A 123 7.72 -12.83 -5.73
C SER A 123 8.05 -11.41 -6.20
N ALA A 124 7.22 -10.79 -7.06
CA ALA A 124 7.43 -9.43 -7.55
C ALA A 124 7.46 -8.40 -6.41
N ILE A 125 6.54 -8.54 -5.44
CA ILE A 125 6.53 -7.70 -4.23
C ILE A 125 7.81 -7.92 -3.41
N GLY A 126 8.18 -9.18 -3.17
CA GLY A 126 9.42 -9.52 -2.47
C GLY A 126 10.66 -8.93 -3.13
N GLN A 127 10.75 -8.98 -4.46
CA GLN A 127 11.87 -8.40 -5.20
C GLN A 127 11.98 -6.88 -5.01
N LEU A 128 10.86 -6.16 -4.87
CA LEU A 128 10.86 -4.71 -4.61
C LEU A 128 11.14 -4.38 -3.14
N GLN A 129 10.64 -5.19 -2.21
CA GLN A 129 10.75 -4.91 -0.77
C GLN A 129 12.07 -5.40 -0.15
N THR A 130 12.75 -6.38 -0.75
CA THR A 130 14.00 -6.95 -0.20
C THR A 130 15.11 -5.89 -0.14
N PRO A 131 15.73 -5.62 1.03
CA PRO A 131 16.73 -4.57 1.19
C PRO A 131 17.90 -4.63 0.20
N SER A 132 18.41 -5.84 -0.10
CA SER A 132 19.50 -6.03 -1.07
C SER A 132 19.13 -5.61 -2.50
N ASN A 133 17.83 -5.61 -2.83
CA ASN A 133 17.30 -5.24 -4.15
C ASN A 133 16.84 -3.78 -4.24
N ARG A 134 16.83 -3.03 -3.13
CA ARG A 134 16.47 -1.60 -3.07
C ARG A 134 17.59 -0.71 -3.58
N LYS A 135 17.96 -0.86 -4.86
CA LYS A 135 18.99 -0.07 -5.53
C LYS A 135 18.49 0.43 -6.88
N GLY A 136 19.05 1.56 -7.32
CA GLY A 136 18.79 2.12 -8.65
C GLY A 136 17.28 2.34 -8.93
N THR A 137 16.82 1.83 -10.06
CA THR A 137 15.44 2.01 -10.53
C THR A 137 14.39 1.39 -9.59
N ARG A 138 14.70 0.27 -8.92
CA ARG A 138 13.76 -0.40 -7.98
C ARG A 138 13.48 0.44 -6.75
N LEU A 139 14.53 1.05 -6.19
CA LEU A 139 14.40 1.97 -5.07
C LEU A 139 13.55 3.18 -5.48
N ARG A 140 13.85 3.79 -6.64
CA ARG A 140 13.08 4.93 -7.16
C ARG A 140 11.61 4.58 -7.39
N PHE A 141 11.33 3.40 -7.95
CA PHE A 141 9.95 2.94 -8.14
C PHE A 141 9.21 2.78 -6.81
N LEU A 142 9.84 2.17 -5.82
CA LEU A 142 9.26 2.00 -4.49
C LEU A 142 9.04 3.35 -3.78
N GLN A 143 9.97 4.30 -3.92
CA GLN A 143 9.82 5.66 -3.39
C GLN A 143 8.60 6.35 -4.01
N ARG A 144 8.47 6.33 -5.34
CA ARG A 144 7.32 6.92 -6.03
C ARG A 144 5.99 6.25 -5.65
N ILE A 145 5.97 4.93 -5.48
CA ILE A 145 4.80 4.21 -4.95
C ILE A 145 4.45 4.70 -3.54
N ASN A 146 5.46 4.89 -2.68
CA ASN A 146 5.26 5.33 -1.31
C ASN A 146 4.68 6.75 -1.26
N GLU A 147 5.25 7.67 -2.03
CA GLU A 147 4.77 9.06 -2.16
C GLU A 147 3.34 9.10 -2.69
N TYR A 148 3.04 8.32 -3.73
CA TYR A 148 1.69 8.19 -4.29
C TYR A 148 0.68 7.70 -3.23
N ALA A 149 1.06 6.65 -2.48
CA ALA A 149 0.22 6.11 -1.42
C ALA A 149 -0.01 7.11 -0.28
N ASP A 150 1.00 7.91 0.09
CA ASP A 150 0.86 8.94 1.12
C ASP A 150 -0.06 10.09 0.65
N GLY A 151 -0.03 10.43 -0.64
CA GLY A 151 -0.99 11.34 -1.26
C GLY A 151 -2.42 10.79 -1.23
N LEU A 152 -2.60 9.52 -1.61
CA LEU A 152 -3.90 8.84 -1.60
C LEU A 152 -4.45 8.67 -0.18
N ALA A 153 -3.61 8.43 0.82
CA ALA A 153 -4.03 8.33 2.22
C ALA A 153 -4.60 9.66 2.72
N ARG A 154 -3.91 10.77 2.48
CA ARG A 154 -4.40 12.12 2.83
C ARG A 154 -5.70 12.46 2.12
N ALA A 155 -5.83 12.08 0.85
CA ALA A 155 -7.06 12.23 0.06
C ALA A 155 -8.28 11.63 0.75
N LEU A 156 -8.11 10.41 1.26
CA LEU A 156 -9.16 9.63 1.89
C LEU A 156 -9.55 10.21 3.24
N ASP A 157 -8.58 10.68 4.02
CA ASP A 157 -8.82 11.27 5.34
C ASP A 157 -9.50 12.64 5.25
N GLU A 158 -9.13 13.46 4.27
CA GLU A 158 -9.73 14.77 4.03
C GLU A 158 -11.17 14.70 3.48
N GLY A 159 -11.72 13.48 3.31
CA GLY A 159 -13.10 13.31 2.85
C GLY A 159 -13.31 13.80 1.42
N ARG A 160 -12.26 13.83 0.58
CA ARG A 160 -12.40 14.04 -0.87
C ARG A 160 -13.01 12.80 -1.50
N SER A 161 -14.30 12.59 -1.22
CA SER A 161 -15.19 11.56 -1.75
C SER A 161 -15.53 11.77 -3.23
N GLN A 162 -14.55 12.19 -4.02
CA GLN A 162 -14.55 12.19 -5.48
C GLN A 162 -13.38 11.37 -6.01
N LEU A 163 -13.29 10.11 -5.57
CA LEU A 163 -12.42 9.08 -6.17
C LEU A 163 -12.88 8.66 -7.59
N LYS A 164 -13.81 9.42 -8.19
CA LYS A 164 -14.01 9.51 -9.63
C LYS A 164 -13.70 10.93 -10.06
N ARG A 165 -12.69 11.08 -10.93
CA ARG A 165 -12.36 12.25 -11.77
C ARG A 165 -11.48 13.39 -11.24
N GLN A 166 -11.03 13.42 -9.98
CA GLN A 166 -10.24 14.58 -9.52
C GLN A 166 -9.09 14.26 -8.56
N TYR A 167 -8.16 13.42 -9.02
CA TYR A 167 -6.74 13.70 -8.78
C TYR A 167 -6.14 14.11 -10.12
N PRO A 168 -6.16 15.40 -10.49
CA PRO A 168 -5.30 15.85 -11.55
C PRO A 168 -3.86 15.71 -11.06
N LEU A 169 -3.11 14.85 -11.73
CA LEU A 169 -1.64 14.73 -11.77
C LEU A 169 -0.86 16.07 -11.79
N ALA A 170 -1.53 17.22 -11.93
CA ALA A 170 -0.95 18.55 -12.02
C ALA A 170 -0.29 19.00 -10.70
N SER A 171 -0.88 18.74 -9.52
CA SER A 171 -0.27 19.19 -8.25
C SER A 171 0.95 18.35 -7.86
N TRP A 172 0.93 17.04 -8.11
CA TRP A 172 2.08 16.15 -7.82
C TRP A 172 3.29 16.42 -8.73
N ARG A 173 3.07 16.70 -10.02
CA ARG A 173 4.15 17.08 -10.96
C ARG A 173 4.75 18.46 -10.66
N ALA A 174 3.94 19.41 -10.20
CA ALA A 174 4.40 20.76 -9.90
C ALA A 174 5.34 20.81 -8.67
N ASP A 175 5.10 19.95 -7.68
CA ASP A 175 5.81 19.98 -6.40
C ASP A 175 7.11 19.16 -6.37
N HIS A 176 7.44 18.39 -7.44
CA HIS A 176 8.57 17.44 -7.44
C HIS A 176 9.54 17.67 -8.62
N PRO A 177 10.65 18.42 -8.43
CA PRO A 177 11.57 18.83 -9.50
C PRO A 177 12.34 17.69 -10.17
N ALA A 178 12.31 16.47 -9.61
CA ALA A 178 12.88 15.28 -10.23
C ALA A 178 12.21 14.90 -11.57
N PHE A 179 11.01 15.41 -11.85
CA PHE A 179 10.31 15.23 -13.13
C PHE A 179 10.59 16.34 -14.16
N ALA A 180 11.01 17.53 -13.73
CA ALA A 180 11.30 18.65 -14.62
C ALA A 180 12.63 18.46 -15.37
N ALA A 181 13.62 17.82 -14.73
CA ALA A 181 14.96 17.66 -15.28
C ALA A 181 15.07 16.64 -16.44
N GLU A 182 14.13 15.72 -16.58
CA GLU A 182 14.18 14.69 -17.65
C GLU A 182 13.51 15.13 -18.96
N SER A 183 12.81 16.27 -18.97
CA SER A 183 12.13 16.79 -20.18
C SER A 183 13.06 17.54 -21.14
N TYR A 184 14.32 17.78 -20.77
CA TYR A 184 15.28 18.58 -21.57
C TYR A 184 16.41 17.78 -22.22
N SER A 185 16.49 16.45 -22.04
CA SER A 185 17.54 15.63 -22.67
C SER A 185 16.99 14.73 -23.78
N SER A 186 16.34 15.35 -24.76
CA SER A 186 16.09 14.76 -26.07
C SER A 186 16.05 15.88 -27.11
N SER A 187 17.19 16.53 -27.30
CA SER A 187 17.49 17.20 -28.57
C SER A 187 18.23 16.20 -29.46
N PRO A 188 17.76 15.96 -30.69
CA PRO A 188 18.46 15.13 -31.65
C PRO A 188 19.68 15.91 -32.17
N LEU A 189 20.87 15.31 -32.07
CA LEU A 189 22.00 15.75 -32.87
C LEU A 189 21.82 15.20 -34.28
N THR A 190 21.43 16.09 -35.19
CA THR A 190 21.77 16.04 -36.62
C THR A 190 23.28 16.04 -36.83
#